data_AF-A0A1I6RLW4-F1
#
_entry.id   AF-A0A1I6RLW4-F1
#
_cell.length_a   1.000
_cell.length_b   1.000
_cell.length_c   1.000
_cell.angle_alpha   90.00
_cell.angle_beta   90.00
_cell.angle_gamma   90.00
#
_symmetry.space_group_name_H-M   'P 1'
#
loop_
_entity.id
_entity.type
_entity.pdbx_description
1 polymer ?
#
loop_
_entity_poly.entity_id
_entity_poly.type
_entity_poly.pdbx_seq_one_letter_code
_entity_poly.pdbx_strand_id
1 'polypeptide(L)' 'MGSLSAWHWLIVLVVVALLFGSSKLPQVARSLGQSARVLKAEARGLREDEEAAKKDDSATPRPEAGAN' A
#
# COMPACT_ATOMS: atom_id res chain seq x y z
N MET A 1 -31.86 9.17 -0.81
CA MET A 1 -30.69 10.01 -0.51
C MET A 1 -29.42 9.30 -0.97
N GLY A 2 -29.06 9.29 -2.26
CA GLY A 2 -27.91 8.46 -2.69
C GLY A 2 -27.47 8.56 -4.15
N SER A 3 -28.19 9.28 -5.00
CA SER A 3 -27.90 9.35 -6.44
C SER A 3 -27.06 10.57 -6.86
N LEU A 4 -26.80 11.53 -5.97
CA LEU A 4 -26.03 12.74 -6.29
C LEU A 4 -24.50 12.54 -6.21
N SER A 5 -24.02 11.49 -5.55
CA SER A 5 -22.59 11.37 -5.25
C SER A 5 -21.77 10.89 -6.44
N ALA A 6 -22.17 9.81 -7.11
CA ALA A 6 -21.41 9.25 -8.23
C ALA A 6 -21.31 10.22 -9.43
N TRP A 7 -22.41 10.91 -9.75
CA TRP A 7 -22.43 11.90 -10.84
C TRP A 7 -21.60 13.14 -10.51
N HIS A 8 -21.61 13.59 -9.25
CA HIS A 8 -20.78 14.71 -8.80
C HIS A 8 -19.28 14.39 -8.89
N TRP A 9 -18.87 13.19 -8.46
CA TRP A 9 -17.47 12.76 -8.59
C TRP A 9 -17.00 12.70 -10.05
N LEU A 10 -17.87 12.29 -10.98
CA LEU A 10 -17.57 12.31 -12.40
C LEU A 10 -17.30 13.75 -12.91
N ILE A 11 -18.15 14.71 -12.53
CA ILE A 11 -17.99 16.12 -12.89
C ILE A 11 -16.69 16.68 -12.33
N VAL A 12 -16.37 16.39 -11.07
CA VAL A 12 -15.12 16.84 -10.43
C VAL A 12 -13.91 16.28 -11.19
N LEU A 13 -13.94 14.99 -11.58
CA LEU A 13 -12.87 14.38 -12.38
C LEU A 13 -12.68 15.08 -13.72
N VAL A 14 -13.77 15.43 -14.40
CA VAL A 14 -13.74 16.18 -15.66
C VAL A 14 -13.14 17.58 -15.45
N VAL A 15 -13.56 18.30 -14.41
CA VAL A 15 -13.01 19.63 -14.09
C VAL A 15 -11.51 19.55 -13.80
N VAL A 16 -11.07 18.60 -12.97
CA VAL A 16 -9.64 18.39 -12.68
C VAL A 16 -8.88 18.04 -13.96
N ALA A 17 -9.44 17.20 -14.84
CA ALA A 17 -8.83 16.87 -16.12
C ALA A 17 -8.74 18.06 -17.08
N LEU A 18 -9.69 19.00 -17.04
CA LEU A 18 -9.63 20.24 -17.82
C LEU A 18 -8.61 21.23 -17.26
N LEU A 19 -8.51 21.38 -15.93
CA LEU A 19 -7.54 22.28 -15.29
C LEU A 19 -6.09 21.80 -15.44
N PHE A 20 -5.85 20.51 -15.21
CA PHE A 20 -4.51 19.93 -15.30
C PHE A 20 -4.17 19.48 -16.73
N GLY A 21 -5.17 19.27 -17.58
CA GLY A 21 -5.00 18.71 -18.91
C GLY A 21 -4.73 17.20 -18.90
N SER A 22 -4.97 16.55 -20.04
CA SER A 22 -4.80 15.10 -20.22
C SER A 22 -3.37 14.60 -20.07
N SER A 23 -2.37 15.49 -20.18
CA SER A 23 -0.95 15.10 -20.11
C SER A 23 -0.35 15.22 -18.70
N LYS A 24 -0.84 16.11 -17.83
CA LYS A 24 -0.24 16.33 -16.49
C LYS A 24 -0.77 15.37 -15.44
N LEU A 25 -2.07 15.05 -15.47
CA LEU A 25 -2.66 14.04 -14.58
C LEU A 25 -1.94 12.68 -14.62
N PRO A 26 -1.74 12.04 -15.80
CA PRO A 26 -1.06 10.76 -15.87
C PRO A 26 0.43 10.87 -15.54
N GLN A 27 1.08 11.99 -15.86
CA GLN A 27 2.48 12.21 -15.52
C GLN A 27 2.69 12.28 -14.01
N VAL A 28 1.86 13.05 -13.29
CA VAL A 28 1.91 13.16 -11.83
C VAL A 28 1.51 11.83 -11.18
N ALA A 29 0.42 11.20 -11.62
CA ALA A 29 0.00 9.89 -11.12
C ALA A 29 1.07 8.82 -11.30
N ARG A 30 1.80 8.83 -12.43
CA ARG A 30 2.89 7.87 -12.69
C ARG A 30 4.10 8.13 -11.78
N SER A 31 4.49 9.38 -11.58
CA SER A 31 5.60 9.73 -10.67
C SER A 31 5.30 9.40 -9.19
N LEU A 32 4.08 9.70 -8.73
CA LEU A 32 3.61 9.36 -7.39
C LEU A 32 3.45 7.85 -7.22
N GLY A 33 2.91 7.17 -8.24
CA GLY A 33 2.73 5.73 -8.25
C GLY A 33 4.06 4.97 -8.23
N GLN A 34 5.09 5.48 -8.91
CA GLN A 34 6.42 4.88 -8.89
C GLN A 34 7.07 5.01 -7.51
N SER A 35 6.95 6.17 -6.87
CA SER A 35 7.41 6.37 -5.48
C SER A 35 6.65 5.45 -4.51
N ALA A 36 5.31 5.47 -4.56
CA ALA A 36 4.47 4.62 -3.73
C ALA A 36 4.74 3.11 -3.95
N ARG A 37 5.12 2.68 -5.15
CA ARG A 37 5.49 1.29 -5.44
C ARG A 37 6.77 0.87 -4.73
N VAL A 38 7.79 1.74 -4.72
CA VAL A 38 9.05 1.47 -4.00
C VAL A 38 8.76 1.37 -2.50
N LEU A 39 8.04 2.34 -1.93
CA LEU A 39 7.65 2.31 -0.52
C LEU A 39 6.81 1.07 -0.18
N LYS A 40 5.89 0.66 -1.06
CA LYS A 40 5.07 -0.55 -0.87
C LYS A 40 5.88 -1.84 -0.96
N ALA A 41 6.91 -1.89 -1.79
CA ALA A 41 7.80 -3.04 -1.92
C ALA A 41 8.66 -3.19 -0.66
N GLU A 42 9.28 -2.10 -0.19
CA GLU A 42 10.03 -2.09 1.06
C GLU A 42 9.15 -2.42 2.26
N ALA A 43 7.97 -1.79 2.38
CA ALA A 43 7.02 -2.07 3.45
C ALA A 43 6.46 -3.50 3.42
N ARG A 44 6.44 -4.17 2.25
CA ARG A 44 6.07 -5.60 2.17
C ARG A 44 7.18 -6.50 2.68
N GLY A 45 8.44 -6.21 2.33
CA GLY A 45 9.59 -6.97 2.83
C GLY A 45 9.64 -6.96 4.36
N LEU A 46 9.42 -5.80 4.99
CA LEU A 46 9.36 -5.69 6.45
C LEU A 46 8.23 -6.52 7.06
N ARG A 47 7.05 -6.54 6.42
CA ARG A 47 5.91 -7.33 6.90
C ARG A 47 6.12 -8.82 6.72
N GLU A 48 6.72 -9.24 5.62
CA GLU A 48 7.07 -10.65 5.37
C GLU A 48 8.14 -11.12 6.35
N ASP A 49 9.13 -10.28 6.68
CA ASP A 49 10.15 -10.56 7.71
C ASP A 49 9.54 -10.63 9.12
N GLU A 50 8.60 -9.75 9.47
CA GLU A 50 7.85 -9.83 10.74
C GLU A 50 6.99 -11.10 10.83
N GLU A 51 6.40 -11.52 9.71
CA GLU A 51 5.56 -12.73 9.66
C GLU A 51 6.41 -14.02 9.67
N ALA A 52 7.62 -13.99 9.10
CA ALA A 52 8.62 -15.04 9.21
C ALA A 52 9.17 -15.14 10.65
N ALA A 53 9.54 -14.01 11.27
CA ALA A 53 9.99 -13.96 12.65
C ALA A 53 8.93 -14.47 13.63
N LYS A 54 7.64 -14.16 13.40
CA LYS A 54 6.53 -14.71 14.19
C LYS A 54 6.34 -16.22 14.03
N LYS A 55 6.70 -16.81 12.88
CA LYS A 55 6.60 -18.27 12.68
C LYS A 55 7.74 -19.01 13.36
N ASP A 56 8.95 -18.45 13.36
CA ASP A 56 10.10 -19.04 14.05
C ASP A 56 9.97 -19.02 15.59
N ASP A 57 9.36 -17.98 16.16
CA ASP A 57 9.06 -17.92 17.61
C ASP A 57 7.99 -18.94 18.07
N SER A 58 7.22 -19.51 17.13
CA SER A 58 6.22 -20.56 17.44
C SER A 58 6.73 -21.99 17.28
N ALA A 59 8.00 -22.18 16.89
CA ALA A 59 8.55 -23.48 16.53
C ALA A 59 9.82 -23.89 17.31
N THR A 60 10.08 -23.41 18.53
CA THR A 60 10.99 -24.09 19.48
C THR A 60 10.79 -23.56 20.92
N PRO A 61 10.14 -24.31 21.84
CA PRO A 61 10.52 -24.22 23.24
C PRO A 61 11.93 -24.79 23.35
N ARG A 62 12.89 -23.91 23.65
CA ARG A 62 14.31 -24.21 23.85
C ARG A 62 14.47 -25.44 24.77
N PRO A 63 15.37 -26.39 24.44
CA PRO A 63 15.64 -27.53 25.30
C PRO A 63 16.15 -27.04 26.65
N GLU A 64 15.40 -27.40 27.67
CA GLU A 64 15.69 -27.05 29.05
C GLU A 64 16.90 -27.89 29.46
N ALA A 65 18.05 -27.22 29.53
CA ALA A 65 19.21 -27.73 30.21
C ALA A 65 18.87 -27.95 31.69
N GLY A 66 18.98 -29.17 32.18
CA GLY A 66 18.95 -29.43 33.62
C GLY A 66 18.62 -30.87 34.01
N ALA A 67 19.49 -31.44 34.84
CA ALA A 67 19.30 -32.65 35.65
C ALA A 67 19.43 -34.01 34.92
N ASN A 68 20.58 -34.67 35.05
CA ASN A 68 20.90 -35.66 36.11
C ASN A 68 22.25 -36.34 35.80
#